data_AF-A0A7K3QWS0-F1
#
_entry.id   AF-A0A7K3QWS0-F1
#
_cell.length_a   1.000
_cell.length_b   1.000
_cell.length_c   1.000
_cell.angle_alpha   90.00
_cell.angle_beta   90.00
_cell.angle_gamma   90.00
#
_symmetry.space_group_name_H-M   'P 1'
#
loop_
_entity.id
_entity.type
_entity.pdbx_description
1 polymer ?
#
loop_
_entity_poly.entity_id
_entity_poly.type
_entity_poly.pdbx_seq_one_letter_code
_entity_poly.pdbx_strand_id
1 'polypeptide(L)'
;MYITTNLGTGTSGYCDVWNKNGGSTPSSWHAKCDQRYLAPGAHYGGGNIDVDAFTFNDRGYYMTFSTRTWHAAGVWTKITDLQEAKCDDKNGVPECWIG
;
A
#
# COMPACT_ATOMS: atom_id res chain seq x y z
N MET A 1 3.86 3.59 -8.14
CA MET A 1 3.16 3.15 -6.91
C MET A 1 1.92 4.00 -6.75
N TYR A 2 0.88 3.49 -6.11
CA TYR A 2 -0.26 4.29 -5.67
C TYR A 2 -0.36 4.20 -4.15
N ILE A 3 -0.86 5.25 -3.52
CA ILE A 3 -1.05 5.32 -2.07
C ILE A 3 -2.46 5.80 -1.74
N THR A 4 -2.97 5.43 -0.56
CA THR A 4 -4.19 6.03 0.00
C THR A 4 -3.86 6.85 1.21
N THR A 5 -4.50 8.00 1.34
CA THR A 5 -4.29 8.90 2.49
C THR A 5 -5.40 8.83 3.54
N ASN A 6 -6.49 8.11 3.25
CA ASN A 6 -7.62 7.90 4.16
C ASN A 6 -8.37 6.62 3.80
N LEU A 7 -8.19 5.53 4.55
CA LEU A 7 -8.99 4.32 4.41
C LEU A 7 -10.26 4.37 5.27
N GLY A 8 -11.40 4.13 4.65
CA GLY A 8 -12.72 4.03 5.30
C GLY A 8 -13.53 5.34 5.37
N THR A 9 -12.92 6.49 5.12
CA THR A 9 -13.56 7.82 5.28
C THR A 9 -13.55 8.66 3.99
N GLY A 10 -12.90 8.19 2.92
CA GLY A 10 -12.75 8.92 1.66
C GLY A 10 -14.05 9.19 0.89
N THR A 11 -14.06 10.25 0.08
CA THR A 11 -15.17 10.66 -0.79
C THR A 11 -15.11 10.07 -2.21
N SER A 12 -14.02 9.44 -2.65
CA SER A 12 -13.89 8.95 -4.04
C SER A 12 -13.35 7.52 -4.18
N GLY A 13 -14.25 6.58 -4.48
CA GLY A 13 -13.91 5.21 -4.90
C GLY A 13 -13.75 4.21 -3.75
N TYR A 14 -13.28 3.02 -4.12
CA TYR A 14 -13.08 1.88 -3.22
C TYR A 14 -11.74 1.18 -3.52
N CYS A 15 -11.15 0.60 -2.48
CA CYS A 15 -9.88 -0.09 -2.48
C CYS A 15 -10.05 -1.48 -1.85
N ASP A 16 -9.58 -2.52 -2.54
CA ASP A 16 -9.51 -3.87 -1.97
C ASP A 16 -8.20 -4.06 -1.21
N VAL A 17 -8.31 -4.18 0.11
CA VAL A 17 -7.19 -4.30 1.04
C VAL A 17 -7.11 -5.75 1.51
N TRP A 18 -5.92 -6.36 1.46
CA TRP A 18 -5.75 -7.74 1.90
C TRP A 18 -5.52 -7.87 3.41
N ASN A 19 -5.04 -6.81 4.08
CA ASN A 19 -4.69 -6.78 5.49
C ASN A 19 -5.37 -5.61 6.22
N LYS A 20 -6.68 -5.71 6.48
CA LYS A 20 -7.47 -4.67 7.18
C LYS A 20 -6.78 -4.05 8.41
N ASN A 21 -6.07 -4.87 9.19
CA ASN A 21 -5.45 -4.45 10.44
C ASN A 21 -4.02 -3.89 10.28
N GLY A 22 -3.50 -3.74 9.06
CA GLY A 22 -2.17 -3.18 8.79
C GLY A 22 -1.00 -4.11 9.14
N GLY A 23 -1.26 -5.37 9.49
CA GLY A 23 -0.25 -6.37 9.81
C GLY A 23 -0.04 -7.41 8.70
N SER A 24 0.75 -8.44 9.02
CA SER A 24 1.04 -9.55 8.11
C SER A 24 -0.09 -10.58 7.99
N THR A 25 -1.12 -10.48 8.82
CA THR A 25 -2.24 -11.45 8.83
C THR A 25 -3.30 -11.07 7.80
N PRO A 26 -3.68 -11.98 6.89
CA PRO A 26 -4.75 -11.72 5.93
C PRO A 26 -6.08 -11.40 6.62
N SER A 27 -6.70 -10.31 6.19
CA SER A 27 -8.04 -9.88 6.57
C SER A 27 -8.57 -8.97 5.47
N SER A 28 -9.29 -9.55 4.51
CA SER A 28 -9.78 -8.82 3.34
C SER A 28 -10.78 -7.73 3.75
N TRP A 29 -10.67 -6.56 3.12
CA TRP A 29 -11.53 -5.43 3.37
C TRP A 29 -11.71 -4.57 2.12
N HIS A 30 -12.96 -4.36 1.72
CA HIS A 30 -13.32 -3.40 0.69
C HIS A 30 -13.57 -2.04 1.36
N ALA A 31 -12.57 -1.16 1.29
CA ALA A 31 -12.56 0.12 1.99
C ALA A 31 -12.88 1.27 1.03
N LYS A 32 -13.62 2.29 1.50
CA LYS A 32 -13.60 3.60 0.82
C LYS A 32 -12.20 4.19 0.91
N CYS A 33 -11.76 4.91 -0.11
CA CYS A 33 -10.40 5.46 -0.09
C CYS A 33 -10.29 6.76 -0.89
N ASP A 34 -9.19 7.49 -0.73
CA ASP A 34 -8.71 8.50 -1.68
C ASP A 34 -7.36 8.02 -2.21
N GLN A 35 -7.27 7.76 -3.52
CA GLN A 35 -6.09 7.18 -4.15
C GLN A 35 -5.25 8.26 -4.83
N ARG A 36 -3.95 8.26 -4.57
CA ARG A 36 -2.99 9.17 -5.20
C ARG A 36 -1.89 8.39 -5.92
N TYR A 37 -1.60 8.79 -7.14
CA TYR A 37 -0.46 8.25 -7.88
C TYR A 37 0.85 8.82 -7.32
N LEU A 38 1.84 7.94 -7.15
CA LEU A 38 3.20 8.29 -6.78
C LEU A 38 4.16 7.84 -7.89
N ALA A 39 4.80 8.82 -8.53
CA ALA A 39 5.77 8.61 -9.59
C ALA A 39 7.02 7.88 -9.08
N PRO A 40 7.77 7.17 -9.94
CA PRO A 40 9.04 6.56 -9.56
C PRO A 40 10.02 7.58 -8.95
N GLY A 41 10.66 7.21 -7.84
CA GLY A 41 11.58 8.07 -7.09
C GLY A 41 10.92 9.15 -6.22
N ALA A 42 9.59 9.28 -6.27
CA ALA A 42 8.86 10.17 -5.38
C ALA A 42 8.62 9.53 -4.01
N HIS A 43 8.48 10.38 -2.99
CA HIS A 43 8.16 10.01 -1.61
C HIS A 43 6.85 10.69 -1.20
N TYR A 44 6.12 10.09 -0.26
CA TYR A 44 4.91 10.69 0.30
C TYR A 44 4.65 10.12 1.70
N GLY A 45 4.04 10.94 2.56
CA GLY A 45 3.85 10.66 3.99
C GLY A 45 4.86 11.40 4.87
N GLY A 46 4.63 11.39 6.18
CA GLY A 46 5.44 12.09 7.18
C GLY A 46 4.95 13.49 7.53
N GLY A 47 5.43 14.01 8.66
CA GLY A 47 4.91 15.27 9.23
C GLY A 47 3.44 15.13 9.63
N ASN A 48 2.57 15.96 9.03
CA ASN A 48 1.11 15.97 9.26
C ASN A 48 0.31 15.25 8.15
N ILE A 49 0.98 14.50 7.26
CA ILE A 49 0.35 13.79 6.15
C ILE A 49 0.37 12.29 6.45
N ASP A 50 -0.83 11.71 6.59
CA ASP A 50 -1.02 10.28 6.82
C ASP A 50 -1.13 9.50 5.51
N VAL A 51 -0.55 8.30 5.50
CA VAL A 51 -0.62 7.34 4.40
C VAL A 51 -1.04 6.01 4.98
N ASP A 52 -2.21 5.56 4.58
CA ASP A 52 -2.78 4.34 5.10
C ASP A 52 -2.31 3.09 4.38
N ALA A 53 -2.05 3.15 3.08
CA ALA A 53 -1.78 1.96 2.28
C ALA A 53 -1.11 2.30 0.95
N PHE A 54 -0.57 1.27 0.29
CA PHE A 54 -0.03 1.37 -1.05
C PHE A 54 -0.40 0.18 -1.95
N THR A 55 -0.29 0.37 -3.27
CA THR A 55 -0.45 -0.67 -4.29
C THR A 55 0.31 -0.36 -5.59
N PHE A 56 0.27 -1.31 -6.52
CA PHE A 56 0.68 -1.17 -7.91
C PHE A 56 -0.49 -1.63 -8.79
N ASN A 57 -1.16 -0.70 -9.48
CA ASN A 57 -2.39 -1.00 -10.23
C ASN A 57 -2.14 -1.76 -11.55
N ASP A 58 -0.94 -1.66 -12.10
CA ASP A 58 -0.58 -2.21 -13.42
C ASP A 58 0.15 -3.55 -13.34
N ARG A 59 0.63 -3.95 -12.15
CA ARG A 59 1.44 -5.16 -11.96
C ARG A 59 1.34 -5.69 -10.53
N GLY A 60 1.54 -7.01 -10.38
CA GLY A 60 1.72 -7.61 -9.06
C GLY A 60 3.05 -7.21 -8.43
N TYR A 61 3.16 -7.34 -7.12
CA TYR A 61 4.34 -6.93 -6.35
C TYR A 61 4.60 -7.87 -5.18
N TYR A 62 5.84 -7.89 -4.73
CA TYR A 62 6.22 -8.50 -3.46
C TYR A 62 6.22 -7.45 -2.35
N MET A 63 5.79 -7.85 -1.16
CA MET A 63 5.91 -7.02 0.04
C MET A 63 6.44 -7.86 1.20
N THR A 64 7.12 -7.22 2.16
CA THR A 64 7.69 -7.89 3.33
C THR A 64 7.42 -7.08 4.59
N PHE A 65 6.53 -7.57 5.46
CA PHE A 65 6.49 -7.17 6.88
C PHE A 65 7.52 -7.96 7.70
N SER A 66 7.49 -9.28 7.52
CA SER A 66 8.37 -10.25 8.17
C SER A 66 8.71 -11.37 7.20
N THR A 67 7.71 -11.81 6.44
CA THR A 67 7.82 -12.78 5.34
C THR A 67 7.51 -12.11 4.02
N ARG A 68 8.32 -12.41 2.99
CA ARG A 68 8.11 -11.95 1.62
C ARG A 68 6.88 -12.61 1.03
N THR A 69 5.87 -11.82 0.68
CA THR A 69 4.55 -12.27 0.21
C THR A 69 4.22 -11.61 -1.12
N TRP A 70 3.53 -12.35 -2.01
CA TRP A 70 3.10 -11.84 -3.32
C TRP A 70 1.68 -11.30 -3.26
N HIS A 71 1.43 -10.17 -3.92
CA HIS A 71 0.10 -9.60 -4.11
C HIS A 71 -0.18 -9.30 -5.58
N ALA A 72 -1.44 -9.51 -5.98
CA ALA A 72 -1.90 -9.18 -7.31
C ALA A 72 -1.97 -7.65 -7.52
N ALA A 73 -1.99 -7.25 -8.79
CA ALA A 73 -2.14 -5.85 -9.17
C ALA A 73 -3.41 -5.25 -8.58
N GLY A 74 -3.33 -4.00 -8.10
CA GLY A 74 -4.45 -3.26 -7.51
C GLY A 74 -4.89 -3.71 -6.12
N VAL A 75 -4.30 -4.77 -5.56
CA VAL A 75 -4.55 -5.17 -4.17
C VAL A 75 -3.72 -4.28 -3.24
N TRP A 76 -4.38 -3.67 -2.27
CA TRP A 76 -3.79 -2.69 -1.36
C TRP A 76 -3.19 -3.35 -0.13
N THR A 77 -1.97 -2.92 0.21
CA THR A 77 -1.28 -3.25 1.45
C THR A 77 -1.40 -2.07 2.41
N LYS A 78 -2.16 -2.25 3.50
CA LYS A 78 -2.28 -1.28 4.58
C LYS A 78 -1.00 -1.27 5.42
N ILE A 79 -0.59 -0.06 5.81
CA ILE A 79 0.45 0.23 6.80
C ILE A 79 -0.15 1.04 7.96
N THR A 80 0.55 1.08 9.09
CA THR A 80 0.22 1.92 10.24
C THR A 80 1.00 3.24 10.20
N ASP A 81 0.58 4.19 11.02
CA ASP A 81 1.26 5.47 11.26
C ASP A 81 2.73 5.33 11.70
N LEU A 82 3.07 4.20 12.35
CA LEU A 82 4.43 3.88 12.76
C LEU A 82 5.28 3.16 11.71
N GLN A 83 4.75 2.92 10.51
CA GLN A 83 5.39 2.11 9.48
C GLN A 83 5.76 2.92 8.24
N GLU A 84 6.88 2.58 7.63
CA GLU A 84 7.33 3.09 6.34
C GLU A 84 7.36 1.97 5.30
N ALA A 85 6.86 2.22 4.10
CA ALA A 85 7.00 1.31 2.97
C ALA A 85 8.09 1.81 2.01
N LYS A 86 9.15 1.03 1.84
CA LYS A 86 10.23 1.28 0.86
C LYS A 86 10.10 0.27 -0.26
N CYS A 87 10.04 0.73 -1.51
CA CYS A 87 9.86 -0.12 -2.67
C CYS A 87 10.95 0.11 -3.71
N ASP A 88 11.50 -0.97 -4.25
CA ASP A 88 12.44 -0.97 -5.37
C ASP A 88 11.90 -1.80 -6.53
N ASP A 89 12.32 -1.49 -7.76
CA ASP A 89 12.06 -2.35 -8.92
C ASP A 89 13.17 -3.39 -9.05
N LYS A 90 12.79 -4.67 -9.10
CA LYS A 90 13.69 -5.78 -9.39
C LYS A 90 13.23 -6.50 -10.64
N ASN A 91 13.90 -6.24 -11.76
CA ASN A 91 13.62 -6.85 -13.05
C ASN A 91 12.16 -6.66 -13.49
N GLY A 92 11.59 -5.47 -13.28
CA GLY A 92 10.21 -5.12 -13.64
C GLY A 92 9.17 -5.52 -12.61
N VAL A 93 9.57 -6.17 -11.51
CA VAL A 93 8.71 -6.55 -10.40
C VAL A 93 9.01 -5.67 -9.19
N PRO A 94 8.04 -4.89 -8.69
CA PRO A 94 8.23 -4.12 -7.47
C PRO A 94 8.38 -5.03 -6.25
N GLU A 95 9.36 -4.72 -5.41
CA GLU A 95 9.56 -5.35 -4.10
C GLU A 95 9.57 -4.29 -3.02
N CYS A 96 8.71 -4.45 -2.03
CA CYS A 96 8.56 -3.52 -0.92
C CYS A 96 8.94 -4.15 0.43
N TRP A 97 9.54 -3.34 1.30
CA TRP A 97 9.83 -3.66 2.69
C TRP A 97 9.11 -2.67 3.59
N ILE A 98 8.46 -3.20 4.64
CA ILE A 98 7.72 -2.41 5.60
C ILE A 98 8.43 -2.51 6.95
N GLY A 99 8.82 -1.36 7.50
CA GLY A 99 9.56 -1.25 8.74
C GLY A 99 9.11 -0.08 9.60
#